data_AF-A0A9C7BFT2-F1
#
_entry.id   AF-A0A9C7BFT2-F1
#
_cell.length_a   1.000
_cell.length_b   1.000
_cell.length_c   1.000
_cell.angle_alpha   90.00
_cell.angle_beta   90.00
_cell.angle_gamma   90.00
#
_symmetry.space_group_name_H-M   'P 1'
#
loop_
_entity.id
_entity.type
_entity.pdbx_description
1 polymer ?
#
loop_
_entity_poly.entity_id
_entity_poly.type
_entity_poly.pdbx_seq_one_letter_code
_entity_poly.pdbx_strand_id
1 'polypeptide(L)' 'MFFDRLYREKDNIEQELNMPLEWERLDTARLSRVATYRAGTIDSTEAELDKLRDWAVSTLIRFKEVLGKRIRTL' A
#
# COMPACT_ATOMS: atom_id res chain seq x y z
N MET A 1 16.30 -10.38 4.00
CA MET A 1 16.15 -9.16 3.19
C MET A 1 15.07 -8.26 3.80
N PHE A 2 15.08 -6.95 3.50
CA PHE A 2 14.14 -5.97 4.11
C PHE A 2 12.67 -6.33 3.91
N PHE A 3 12.32 -6.87 2.74
CA PHE A 3 10.97 -7.36 2.46
C PHE A 3 10.57 -8.54 3.36
N ASP A 4 11.46 -9.50 3.67
CA ASP A 4 11.13 -10.62 4.58
C ASP A 4 10.80 -10.16 6.00
N ARG A 5 11.37 -9.03 6.43
CA ARG A 5 11.09 -8.45 7.74
C ARG A 5 9.72 -7.80 7.74
N LEU A 6 9.42 -6.97 6.73
CA LEU A 6 8.10 -6.36 6.55
C LEU A 6 6.99 -7.40 6.35
N TYR A 7 7.24 -8.43 5.55
CA TYR A 7 6.26 -9.50 5.27
C TYR A 7 5.92 -10.33 6.51
N ARG A 8 6.85 -10.46 7.48
CA ARG A 8 6.56 -11.11 8.77
C ARG A 8 5.60 -10.32 9.64
N GLU A 9 5.51 -9.01 9.44
CA GLU A 9 4.55 -8.14 10.11
C GLU A 9 3.31 -7.85 9.25
N LYS A 10 3.12 -8.57 8.13
CA LYS A 10 2.05 -8.34 7.17
C LYS A 10 0.69 -8.15 7.85
N ASP A 11 0.29 -9.09 8.70
CA ASP A 11 -1.03 -9.08 9.31
C ASP A 11 -1.21 -7.86 10.23
N ASN A 12 -0.17 -7.48 10.98
CA ASN A 12 -0.19 -6.27 11.82
C ASN A 12 -0.28 -4.99 10.98
N ILE A 13 0.43 -4.96 9.83
CA ILE A 13 0.42 -3.82 8.91
C ILE A 13 -0.96 -3.68 8.26
N GLU A 14 -1.56 -4.77 7.79
CA GLU A 14 -2.89 -4.78 7.17
C GLU A 14 -3.98 -4.41 8.17
N GLN A 15 -3.86 -4.86 9.43
CA GLN A 15 -4.74 -4.46 10.52
C GLN A 15 -4.60 -2.97 10.85
N GLU A 16 -3.39 -2.43 10.96
CA GLU A 16 -3.16 -1.01 11.27
C GLU A 16 -3.63 -0.09 10.12
N LEU A 17 -3.46 -0.52 8.87
CA LEU A 17 -3.96 0.22 7.70
C LEU A 17 -5.47 0.07 7.49
N ASN A 18 -6.08 -0.96 8.08
CA ASN A 18 -7.45 -1.39 7.87
C ASN A 18 -7.78 -1.55 6.37
N MET A 19 -6.84 -2.14 5.62
CA MET A 19 -6.99 -2.43 4.19
C MET A 19 -6.11 -3.61 3.79
N PRO A 20 -6.55 -4.43 2.82
CA PRO A 20 -5.73 -5.50 2.29
C PRO A 20 -4.58 -4.93 1.45
N LEU A 21 -3.43 -5.59 1.55
CA LEU A 21 -2.25 -5.29 0.75
C LEU A 21 -1.87 -6.49 -0.13
N GLU A 22 -1.43 -6.18 -1.34
CA GLU A 22 -0.77 -7.12 -2.22
C GLU A 22 0.74 -7.03 -2.01
N TRP A 23 1.34 -8.18 -1.73
CA TRP A 23 2.77 -8.33 -1.45
C TRP A 23 3.38 -9.22 -2.52
N GLU A 24 4.28 -8.67 -3.31
CA GLU A 24 4.86 -9.36 -4.45
C GLU A 24 6.38 -9.28 -4.41
N ARG A 25 7.03 -10.43 -4.59
CA ARG A 25 8.46 -10.51 -4.87
C ARG A 25 8.69 -10.60 -6.36
N LEU A 26 9.45 -9.64 -6.88
CA LEU A 26 9.95 -9.65 -8.24
C LEU A 26 11.39 -10.15 -8.18
N ASP A 27 11.55 -11.45 -7.92
CA ASP A 27 12.85 -12.11 -7.74
C ASP A 27 13.74 -11.97 -8.98
N THR A 28 13.12 -11.86 -10.18
CA THR A 28 13.80 -11.63 -11.46
C THR A 28 14.49 -10.27 -11.54
N ALA A 29 13.99 -9.26 -10.82
CA ALA A 29 14.50 -7.89 -10.86
C ALA A 29 15.19 -7.46 -9.56
N ARG A 30 15.31 -8.35 -8.56
CA ARG A 30 15.70 -7.99 -7.18
C ARG A 30 14.84 -6.85 -6.61
N LEU A 31 13.56 -6.83 -6.97
CA LEU A 31 12.59 -5.84 -6.52
C LEU A 31 11.50 -6.52 -5.70
N SER A 32 10.81 -5.73 -4.89
CA SER A 32 9.62 -6.16 -4.17
C SER A 32 8.60 -5.04 -4.16
N ARG A 33 7.32 -5.39 -4.21
CA ARG A 33 6.21 -4.44 -4.24
C ARG A 33 5.24 -4.72 -3.11
N VAL A 34 4.76 -3.64 -2.50
CA VAL A 34 3.63 -3.64 -1.57
C VAL A 34 2.64 -2.61 -2.10
N ALA A 35 1.44 -3.06 -2.45
CA ALA A 35 0.43 -2.22 -3.11
C ALA A 35 -0.96 -2.47 -2.54
N THR A 36 -1.87 -1.53 -2.75
CA THR A 36 -3.31 -1.74 -2.56
C THR A 36 -4.02 -1.19 -3.77
N TYR A 37 -5.15 -1.80 -4.11
CA TYR A 37 -5.88 -1.50 -5.32
C TYR A 37 -7.31 -1.13 -5.00
N ARG A 38 -7.83 -0.18 -5.75
CA ARG A 38 -9.24 0.18 -5.76
C ARG A 38 -9.72 0.22 -7.20
N ALA A 39 -10.88 -0.39 -7.43
CA ALA A 39 -11.52 -0.33 -8.74
C ALA A 39 -11.89 1.12 -9.07
N GLY A 40 -11.61 1.52 -10.31
CA GLY A 40 -11.91 2.84 -10.84
C GLY A 40 -11.53 2.90 -12.32
N THR A 41 -12.11 3.84 -13.05
CA THR A 41 -11.75 4.15 -14.43
C THR A 41 -11.57 5.65 -14.60
N ILE A 42 -10.73 6.06 -15.55
CA ILE A 42 -10.53 7.47 -15.89
C ILE A 42 -11.76 8.07 -16.59
N ASP A 43 -12.61 7.23 -17.16
CA ASP A 43 -13.85 7.62 -17.87
C ASP A 43 -15.03 7.85 -16.90
N SER A 44 -14.81 7.72 -15.59
CA SER A 44 -15.83 7.93 -14.57
C SER A 44 -16.26 9.39 -14.45
N THR A 45 -17.37 9.62 -13.75
CA THR A 45 -17.84 10.99 -13.48
C THR A 45 -16.85 11.75 -12.60
N GLU A 46 -16.85 13.07 -12.67
CA GLU A 46 -15.95 13.92 -11.86
C GLU A 46 -16.09 13.64 -10.35
N ALA A 47 -17.33 13.43 -9.87
CA ALA A 47 -17.60 13.09 -8.47
C ALA A 47 -17.02 11.72 -8.06
N GLU A 48 -16.95 10.75 -8.97
CA GLU A 48 -16.29 9.46 -8.73
C GLU A 48 -14.77 9.56 -8.77
N LEU A 49 -14.24 10.36 -9.71
CA LEU A 49 -12.81 10.64 -9.81
C LEU A 49 -12.29 11.37 -8.57
N ASP A 50 -13.05 12.32 -8.02
CA ASP A 50 -12.71 12.98 -6.76
C ASP A 50 -12.68 11.99 -5.60
N LYS A 51 -13.67 11.08 -5.49
CA LYS A 51 -13.64 10.00 -4.49
C LYS A 51 -12.45 9.06 -4.65
N LEU A 52 -12.00 8.82 -5.88
CA LEU A 52 -10.79 8.02 -6.15
C LEU A 52 -9.53 8.78 -5.72
N ARG A 53 -9.45 10.08 -6.01
CA ARG A 53 -8.34 10.95 -5.60
C ARG A 53 -8.24 11.04 -4.07
N ASP A 54 -9.35 11.28 -3.38
CA ASP A 54 -9.40 11.36 -1.92
C ASP A 54 -8.93 10.06 -1.27
N TRP A 55 -9.35 8.93 -1.83
CA TRP A 55 -8.86 7.62 -1.39
C TRP A 55 -7.37 7.44 -1.65
N ALA A 56 -6.86 7.83 -2.82
CA ALA A 56 -5.43 7.72 -3.12
C ALA A 56 -4.59 8.56 -2.16
N VAL A 57 -4.98 9.81 -1.91
CA VAL A 57 -4.28 10.72 -0.98
C VAL A 57 -4.32 10.18 0.44
N SER A 58 -5.49 9.80 0.94
CA SER A 58 -5.62 9.26 2.31
C SER A 58 -4.86 7.94 2.49
N THR A 59 -4.87 7.07 1.47
CA THR A 59 -4.11 5.82 1.46
C THR A 59 -2.60 6.08 1.51
N LEU A 60 -2.10 7.03 0.72
CA LEU A 60 -0.68 7.39 0.72
C LEU A 60 -0.21 7.92 2.07
N ILE A 61 -1.03 8.74 2.75
CA ILE A 61 -0.72 9.24 4.09
C ILE A 61 -0.61 8.08 5.08
N ARG A 62 -1.61 7.18 5.09
CA ARG A 62 -1.60 5.99 5.97
C ARG A 62 -0.40 5.09 5.70
N PHE A 63 -0.08 4.84 4.43
CA PHE A 63 1.11 4.07 4.05
C PHE A 63 2.37 4.68 4.63
N LYS A 64 2.55 5.99 4.47
CA LYS A 64 3.72 6.70 5.01
C LYS A 64 3.81 6.58 6.53
N GLU A 65 2.70 6.66 7.24
CA GLU A 65 2.66 6.56 8.71
C GLU A 65 2.98 5.14 9.21
N VAL A 66 2.33 4.12 8.63
CA VAL A 66 2.44 2.73 9.08
C VAL A 66 3.76 2.11 8.62
N LEU A 67 4.08 2.20 7.31
CA LEU A 67 5.30 1.62 6.76
C LEU A 67 6.52 2.48 7.09
N GLY A 68 6.38 3.81 7.15
CA GLY A 68 7.52 4.69 7.41
C GLY A 68 8.15 4.48 8.79
N LYS A 69 7.36 4.14 9.81
CA LYS A 69 7.90 3.79 11.14
C LYS A 69 8.73 2.50 11.09
N ARG A 70 8.26 1.50 10.34
CA ARG A 70 8.90 0.18 10.19
C ARG A 70 10.15 0.24 9.33
N ILE A 71 10.11 1.00 8.24
CA ILE A 71 11.25 1.17 7.32
C ILE A 71 12.41 1.92 7.99
N ARG A 72 12.12 2.88 8.89
CA ARG A 72 13.19 3.59 9.63
C ARG A 72 13.97 2.69 10.60
N THR A 73 13.35 1.60 11.05
CA THR A 73 13.94 0.66 12.00
C THR A 73 14.58 -0.58 11.34
N LEU A 74 14.56 -0.65 10.00
CA LEU A 74 14.95 -1.83 9.22
C LEU A 74 16.46 -1.96 8.99
#